data_AF-A0A2W5MLL2-F1
#
_entry.id   AF-A0A2W5MLL2-F1
#
_cell.length_a   1.000
_cell.length_b   1.000
_cell.length_c   1.000
_cell.angle_alpha   90.00
_cell.angle_beta   90.00
_cell.angle_gamma   90.00
#
_symmetry.space_group_name_H-M   'P 1'
#
loop_
_entity.id
_entity.type
_entity.pdbx_description
1 polymer ?
#
loop_
_entity_poly.entity_id
_entity_poly.type
_entity_poly.pdbx_seq_one_letter_code
_entity_poly.pdbx_strand_id
1 'polypeptide(L)'
;MNIKAIISAVVEAAKTIAQAVTTTVRWAWNGTRWVAETVVNAPIDMLKGAMGLGQGVAPSPAGPRGEGEDHDAAVERVHDALDRVGRSRLTSASMAAGIDPELPAGRAVHAYASADPHVRDLVDLKALSADQMAWLSGLVETELTRLAVAGPEACERHLAGDRTGLTGVPAVPAEEPGEEPEVQEDTPLARRIRQQLEQRQGPRPSWA
;
A
#
# COMPACT_ATOMS: atom_id res chain seq x y z
N MET A 1 -18.04 2.61 46.37
CA MET A 1 -17.17 2.17 45.26
C MET A 1 -16.48 3.40 44.69
N ASN A 2 -15.14 3.47 44.72
CA ASN A 2 -14.39 4.71 44.50
C ASN A 2 -13.98 4.83 43.01
N ILE A 3 -14.57 5.79 42.30
CA ILE A 3 -14.37 6.03 40.86
C ILE A 3 -12.88 6.21 40.51
N LYS A 4 -12.07 6.75 41.42
CA LYS A 4 -10.62 6.91 41.21
C LYS A 4 -9.88 5.58 41.09
N ALA A 5 -10.32 4.54 41.79
CA ALA A 5 -9.71 3.21 41.74
C ALA A 5 -9.98 2.50 40.40
N ILE A 6 -11.18 2.70 39.83
CA ILE A 6 -11.57 2.11 38.55
C ILE A 6 -10.79 2.77 37.40
N ILE A 7 -10.66 4.11 37.41
CA ILE A 7 -9.91 4.83 36.37
C ILE A 7 -8.43 4.45 36.41
N SER A 8 -7.84 4.31 37.61
CA SER A 8 -6.43 3.94 37.72
C SER A 8 -6.15 2.51 37.20
N ALA A 9 -7.07 1.57 37.42
CA ALA A 9 -6.95 0.21 36.93
C ALA A 9 -7.03 0.13 35.39
N VAL A 10 -7.91 0.93 34.77
CA VAL A 10 -8.05 1.00 33.30
C VAL A 10 -6.81 1.62 32.66
N VAL A 11 -6.25 2.68 33.26
CA VAL A 11 -5.04 3.34 32.74
C VAL A 11 -3.82 2.43 32.81
N GLU A 12 -3.65 1.65 33.89
CA GLU A 12 -2.55 0.69 33.98
C GLU A 12 -2.71 -0.47 33.00
N ALA A 13 -3.92 -1.01 32.82
CA ALA A 13 -4.18 -2.04 31.80
C ALA A 13 -3.89 -1.53 30.37
N ALA A 14 -4.25 -0.28 30.07
CA ALA A 14 -3.99 0.34 28.77
C ALA A 14 -2.49 0.50 28.49
N LYS A 15 -1.68 0.83 29.50
CA LYS A 15 -0.22 0.92 29.35
C LYS A 15 0.42 -0.43 29.07
N THR A 16 -0.03 -1.49 29.76
CA THR A 16 0.50 -2.85 29.54
C THR A 16 0.19 -3.33 28.12
N ILE A 17 -1.02 -3.06 27.61
CA ILE A 17 -1.41 -3.39 26.24
C ILE A 17 -0.59 -2.55 25.23
N ALA A 18 -0.39 -1.26 25.46
CA ALA A 18 0.41 -0.42 24.57
C ALA A 18 1.89 -0.87 24.47
N GLN A 19 2.48 -1.32 25.58
CA GLN A 19 3.86 -1.84 25.59
C GLN A 19 3.98 -3.23 24.97
N ALA A 20 2.96 -4.08 25.10
CA ALA A 20 2.91 -5.38 24.44
C ALA A 20 2.72 -5.26 22.92
N VAL A 21 1.90 -4.30 22.47
CA VAL A 21 1.64 -4.06 21.03
C VAL A 21 2.85 -3.43 20.34
N THR A 22 3.55 -2.50 20.98
CA THR A 22 4.74 -1.87 20.37
C THR A 22 5.92 -2.83 20.22
N THR A 23 6.02 -3.84 21.08
CA THR A 23 7.04 -4.89 20.94
C THR A 23 6.65 -5.92 19.86
N THR A 24 5.40 -6.36 19.78
CA THR A 24 4.97 -7.32 18.73
C THR A 24 4.91 -6.72 17.32
N VAL A 25 4.48 -5.46 17.16
CA VAL A 25 4.45 -4.81 15.83
C VAL A 25 5.86 -4.61 15.28
N ARG A 26 6.86 -4.37 16.14
CA ARG A 26 8.27 -4.24 15.72
C ARG A 26 8.90 -5.57 15.30
N TRP A 27 8.51 -6.68 15.93
CA TRP A 27 8.93 -8.03 15.53
C TRP A 27 8.18 -8.55 14.29
N ALA A 28 6.92 -8.18 14.10
CA ALA A 28 6.17 -8.50 12.87
C ALA A 28 6.68 -7.73 11.64
N TRP A 29 7.18 -6.50 11.82
CA TRP A 29 7.75 -5.68 10.75
C TRP A 29 9.19 -6.08 10.38
N ASN A 30 10.00 -6.57 11.33
CA ASN A 30 11.37 -7.05 11.06
C ASN A 30 11.43 -8.56 10.74
N GLY A 31 10.50 -9.37 11.24
CA GLY A 31 10.51 -10.84 11.10
C GLY A 31 10.23 -11.34 9.69
N THR A 32 9.44 -10.61 8.89
CA THR A 32 9.18 -10.94 7.48
C THR A 32 10.34 -10.60 6.55
N ARG A 33 11.30 -9.77 7.00
CA ARG A 33 12.48 -9.44 6.20
C ARG A 33 13.55 -10.52 6.24
N TRP A 34 13.62 -11.35 7.29
CA TRP A 34 14.61 -12.44 7.40
C TRP A 34 14.17 -13.73 6.71
N VAL A 35 12.86 -14.07 6.75
CA VAL A 35 12.35 -15.32 6.13
C VAL A 35 12.43 -15.29 4.59
N ALA A 36 12.36 -14.10 3.98
CA ALA A 36 12.52 -13.95 2.54
C ALA A 36 13.97 -14.19 2.05
N GLU A 37 14.98 -14.03 2.93
CA GLU A 37 16.39 -14.21 2.56
C GLU A 37 16.91 -15.63 2.86
N THR A 38 16.26 -16.42 3.72
CA THR A 38 16.73 -17.78 4.07
C THR A 38 16.16 -18.88 3.18
N VAL A 39 15.03 -18.67 2.49
CA VAL A 39 14.38 -19.72 1.69
C VAL A 39 14.88 -19.75 0.23
N VAL A 40 15.52 -18.69 -0.26
CA VAL A 40 15.91 -18.59 -1.68
C VAL A 40 17.35 -19.04 -1.97
N ASN A 41 18.18 -19.31 -0.96
CA ASN A 41 19.60 -19.69 -1.16
C ASN A 41 20.11 -20.90 -0.34
N ALA A 42 19.24 -21.70 0.29
CA ALA A 42 19.67 -22.94 0.92
C ALA A 42 19.67 -24.11 -0.10
N PRO A 43 20.80 -24.80 -0.33
CA PRO A 43 20.84 -25.98 -1.20
C PRO A 43 20.01 -27.14 -0.60
N ILE A 44 19.22 -27.80 -1.45
CA ILE A 44 18.23 -28.85 -1.13
C ILE A 44 18.88 -30.20 -0.70
N ASP A 45 20.13 -30.23 -0.25
CA ASP A 45 20.83 -31.47 0.09
C ASP A 45 20.85 -31.85 1.58
N MET A 46 20.16 -31.12 2.47
CA MET A 46 20.28 -31.36 3.92
C MET A 46 18.99 -31.82 4.63
N LEU A 47 17.93 -32.22 3.90
CA LEU A 47 16.68 -32.70 4.52
C LEU A 47 16.45 -34.22 4.38
N LYS A 48 17.53 -35.01 4.26
CA LYS A 48 17.48 -36.48 4.10
C LYS A 48 18.42 -37.29 5.01
N GLY A 49 18.86 -36.72 6.14
CA GLY A 49 19.47 -37.48 7.26
C GLY A 49 18.70 -37.15 8.55
N ALA A 50 17.64 -37.84 8.92
CA ALA A 50 17.61 -39.20 9.45
C ALA A 50 18.51 -39.39 10.69
N MET A 51 17.83 -39.35 11.85
CA MET A 51 18.03 -40.18 13.05
C MET A 51 19.40 -40.17 13.74
N GLY A 52 19.46 -39.62 14.96
CA GLY A 52 20.52 -39.98 15.90
C GLY A 52 20.64 -39.07 17.12
N LEU A 53 19.99 -39.46 18.21
CA LEU A 53 20.42 -39.35 19.62
C LEU A 53 21.12 -38.06 20.10
N GLY A 54 20.50 -37.37 21.06
CA GLY A 54 21.23 -36.42 21.90
C GLY A 54 20.34 -35.72 22.92
N GLN A 55 20.41 -36.17 24.17
CA GLN A 55 19.69 -35.64 25.34
C GLN A 55 19.84 -34.12 25.50
N GLY A 56 18.72 -33.45 25.78
CA GLY A 56 18.70 -32.04 26.18
C GLY A 56 17.28 -31.55 26.40
N VAL A 57 16.52 -32.21 27.27
CA VAL A 57 15.17 -31.76 27.64
C VAL A 57 15.31 -30.49 28.47
N ALA A 58 15.11 -29.34 27.84
CA ALA A 58 14.85 -28.09 28.55
C ALA A 58 13.48 -28.19 29.25
N PRO A 59 13.31 -27.67 30.47
CA PRO A 59 12.01 -27.63 31.12
C PRO A 59 11.07 -26.73 30.30
N SER A 60 10.03 -27.34 29.76
CA SER A 60 8.92 -26.65 29.11
C SER A 60 8.31 -25.64 30.09
N PRO A 61 8.13 -24.36 29.74
CA PRO A 61 7.40 -23.44 30.58
C PRO A 61 5.98 -23.98 30.78
N ALA A 62 5.57 -24.11 32.04
CA ALA A 62 4.23 -24.51 32.40
C ALA A 62 3.25 -23.51 31.79
N GLY A 63 2.55 -23.94 30.74
CA GLY A 63 1.47 -23.17 30.15
C GLY A 63 0.42 -22.85 31.23
N PRO A 64 -0.19 -21.67 31.21
CA PRO A 64 -1.26 -21.34 32.14
C PRO A 64 -2.37 -22.37 31.97
N ARG A 65 -2.53 -23.21 32.99
CA ARG A 65 -3.61 -24.18 33.12
C ARG A 65 -4.85 -23.40 33.59
N GLY A 66 -5.38 -22.58 32.67
CA GLY A 66 -6.63 -21.88 32.80
C GLY A 66 -7.76 -22.74 32.23
N GLU A 67 -8.85 -22.77 32.96
CA GLU A 67 -10.10 -23.49 32.74
C GLU A 67 -10.64 -23.34 31.32
N GLY A 68 -11.47 -24.29 30.88
CA GLY A 68 -12.09 -24.33 29.56
C GLY A 68 -13.06 -23.18 29.31
N GLU A 69 -12.53 -21.97 29.22
CA GLU A 69 -13.16 -20.79 28.65
C GLU A 69 -13.31 -21.03 27.16
N ASP A 70 -14.51 -21.48 26.81
CA ASP A 70 -15.24 -21.21 25.58
C ASP A 70 -14.37 -20.65 24.45
N HIS A 71 -13.68 -21.54 23.73
CA HIS A 71 -12.78 -21.20 22.63
C HIS A 71 -13.50 -20.34 21.58
N ASP A 72 -14.81 -20.57 21.42
CA ASP A 72 -15.67 -19.81 20.53
C ASP A 72 -15.78 -18.33 20.97
N ALA A 73 -15.92 -18.07 22.28
CA ALA A 73 -15.92 -16.71 22.80
C ALA A 73 -14.53 -16.03 22.74
N ALA A 74 -13.44 -16.80 22.70
CA ALA A 74 -12.09 -16.26 22.48
C ALA A 74 -11.88 -15.90 21.00
N VAL A 75 -12.33 -16.73 20.08
CA VAL A 75 -12.28 -16.46 18.63
C VAL A 75 -13.13 -15.24 18.28
N GLU A 76 -14.33 -15.13 18.85
CA GLU A 76 -15.22 -13.98 18.63
C GLU A 76 -14.60 -12.67 19.14
N ARG A 77 -13.93 -12.69 20.32
CA ARG A 77 -13.19 -11.53 20.84
C ARG A 77 -12.04 -11.09 19.93
N VAL A 78 -11.33 -12.03 19.30
CA VAL A 78 -10.25 -11.72 18.35
C VAL A 78 -10.83 -11.12 17.07
N HIS A 79 -11.92 -11.68 16.55
CA HIS A 79 -12.59 -11.17 15.36
C HIS A 79 -13.12 -9.73 15.59
N ASP A 80 -13.75 -9.50 16.73
CA ASP A 80 -14.33 -8.21 17.10
C ASP A 80 -13.25 -7.13 17.41
N ALA A 81 -12.07 -7.57 17.86
CA ALA A 81 -10.88 -6.73 17.99
C ALA A 81 -10.27 -6.38 16.62
N LEU A 82 -10.17 -7.35 15.71
CA LEU A 82 -9.70 -7.13 14.33
C LEU A 82 -10.65 -6.19 13.57
N ASP A 83 -11.97 -6.35 13.71
CA ASP A 83 -12.95 -5.45 13.10
C ASP A 83 -12.89 -4.04 13.69
N ARG A 84 -12.59 -3.90 14.98
CA ARG A 84 -12.36 -2.58 15.60
C ARG A 84 -11.08 -1.93 15.07
N VAL A 85 -9.99 -2.68 14.92
CA VAL A 85 -8.73 -2.17 14.36
C VAL A 85 -8.90 -1.83 12.87
N GLY A 86 -9.62 -2.66 12.11
CA GLY A 86 -9.97 -2.40 10.71
C GLY A 86 -10.78 -1.11 10.57
N ARG A 87 -11.85 -0.94 11.38
CA ARG A 87 -12.65 0.29 11.40
C ARG A 87 -11.87 1.52 11.87
N SER A 88 -10.97 1.38 12.85
CA SER A 88 -10.08 2.47 13.27
C SER A 88 -9.07 2.85 12.18
N ARG A 89 -8.56 1.90 11.40
CA ARG A 89 -7.68 2.18 10.25
C ARG A 89 -8.41 2.83 9.09
N LEU A 90 -9.63 2.40 8.79
CA LEU A 90 -10.48 3.04 7.77
C LEU A 90 -10.89 4.45 8.18
N THR A 91 -11.16 4.70 9.46
CA THR A 91 -11.46 6.05 9.97
C THR A 91 -10.23 6.94 10.10
N SER A 92 -9.03 6.40 10.40
CA SER A 92 -7.78 7.16 10.32
C SER A 92 -7.35 7.45 8.87
N ALA A 93 -7.58 6.52 7.93
CA ALA A 93 -7.39 6.77 6.51
C ALA A 93 -8.41 7.79 5.97
N SER A 94 -9.66 7.74 6.45
CA SER A 94 -10.73 8.68 6.09
C SER A 94 -10.57 10.07 6.72
N MET A 95 -9.94 10.22 7.90
CA MET A 95 -9.65 11.53 8.49
C MET A 95 -8.33 12.15 8.00
N ALA A 96 -7.45 11.35 7.37
CA ALA A 96 -6.33 11.85 6.57
C ALA A 96 -6.75 12.28 5.15
N ALA A 97 -8.01 12.05 4.76
CA ALA A 97 -8.62 12.54 3.52
C ALA A 97 -9.10 14.00 3.67
N GLY A 98 -8.26 14.86 4.23
CA GLY A 98 -8.20 16.23 3.74
C GLY A 98 -7.71 16.12 2.31
N ILE A 99 -8.63 16.15 1.35
CA ILE A 99 -8.37 15.94 -0.07
C ILE A 99 -7.47 17.09 -0.55
N ASP A 100 -6.16 16.86 -0.49
CA ASP A 100 -5.19 17.56 -1.31
C ASP A 100 -5.55 17.22 -2.77
N PRO A 101 -5.76 18.21 -3.65
CA PRO A 101 -6.23 17.97 -5.02
C PRO A 101 -5.22 17.20 -5.89
N GLU A 102 -4.04 16.88 -5.40
CA GLU A 102 -3.05 16.04 -6.07
C GLU A 102 -2.56 14.96 -5.10
N LEU A 103 -3.39 13.93 -4.87
CA LEU A 103 -2.90 12.73 -4.22
C LEU A 103 -1.79 12.14 -5.12
N PRO A 104 -0.55 11.95 -4.62
CA PRO A 104 0.53 11.42 -5.45
C PRO A 104 0.15 10.07 -6.07
N ALA A 105 0.53 9.86 -7.33
CA ALA A 105 0.18 8.66 -8.11
C ALA A 105 0.51 7.35 -7.36
N GLY A 106 1.65 7.30 -6.68
CA GLY A 106 2.08 6.17 -5.86
C GLY A 106 1.20 5.91 -4.65
N ARG A 107 0.56 6.94 -4.06
CA ARG A 107 -0.46 6.74 -3.01
C ARG A 107 -1.74 6.13 -3.59
N ALA A 108 -2.16 6.55 -4.79
CA ALA A 108 -3.32 5.96 -5.46
C ALA A 108 -3.09 4.48 -5.78
N VAL A 109 -1.93 4.12 -6.34
CA VAL A 109 -1.54 2.71 -6.59
C VAL A 109 -1.50 1.90 -5.30
N HIS A 110 -0.87 2.43 -4.25
CA HIS A 110 -0.79 1.73 -2.97
C HIS A 110 -2.17 1.55 -2.31
N ALA A 111 -3.04 2.56 -2.39
CA ALA A 111 -4.41 2.48 -1.89
C ALA A 111 -5.22 1.41 -2.64
N TYR A 112 -5.12 1.36 -3.97
CA TYR A 112 -5.77 0.35 -4.79
C TYR A 112 -5.27 -1.07 -4.48
N ALA A 113 -3.95 -1.24 -4.43
CA ALA A 113 -3.32 -2.53 -4.14
C ALA A 113 -3.64 -3.05 -2.72
N SER A 114 -3.84 -2.13 -1.76
CA SER A 114 -4.19 -2.48 -0.38
C SER A 114 -5.70 -2.65 -0.15
N ALA A 115 -6.54 -2.26 -1.12
CA ALA A 115 -7.98 -2.34 -1.02
C ALA A 115 -8.48 -3.79 -1.21
N ASP A 116 -9.57 -4.11 -0.51
CA ASP A 116 -10.29 -5.36 -0.71
C ASP A 116 -10.79 -5.46 -2.16
N PRO A 117 -10.70 -6.63 -2.82
CA PRO A 117 -11.12 -6.80 -4.21
C PRO A 117 -12.52 -6.29 -4.54
N HIS A 118 -13.46 -6.33 -3.58
CA HIS A 118 -14.85 -5.90 -3.77
C HIS A 118 -15.07 -4.39 -3.67
N VAL A 119 -14.07 -3.61 -3.25
CA VAL A 119 -14.16 -2.15 -3.11
C VAL A 119 -13.11 -1.39 -3.93
N ARG A 120 -12.30 -2.11 -4.74
CA ARG A 120 -11.24 -1.52 -5.58
C ARG A 120 -11.78 -0.53 -6.61
N ASP A 121 -12.99 -0.74 -7.10
CA ASP A 121 -13.70 0.14 -8.01
C ASP A 121 -14.09 1.50 -7.39
N LEU A 122 -14.10 1.59 -6.06
CA LEU A 122 -14.38 2.81 -5.32
C LEU A 122 -13.13 3.66 -5.02
N VAL A 123 -11.93 3.14 -5.29
CA VAL A 123 -10.66 3.84 -5.05
C VAL A 123 -10.47 4.95 -6.08
N ASP A 124 -10.14 6.16 -5.64
CA ASP A 124 -9.88 7.28 -6.55
C ASP A 124 -8.53 7.09 -7.27
N LEU A 125 -8.59 6.90 -8.59
CA LEU A 125 -7.43 6.73 -9.48
C LEU A 125 -7.21 7.92 -10.41
N LYS A 126 -7.83 9.08 -10.16
CA LYS A 126 -7.70 10.27 -11.03
C LYS A 126 -6.27 10.81 -11.17
N ALA A 127 -5.39 10.45 -10.23
CA ALA A 127 -3.97 10.80 -10.30
C ALA A 127 -3.16 9.92 -11.27
N LEU A 128 -3.75 8.86 -11.81
CA LEU A 128 -3.11 7.93 -12.72
C LEU A 128 -3.51 8.20 -14.17
N SER A 129 -2.58 8.01 -15.09
CA SER A 129 -2.89 8.02 -16.51
C SER A 129 -3.67 6.78 -16.94
N ALA A 130 -4.27 6.81 -18.13
CA ALA A 130 -5.05 5.69 -18.64
C ALA A 130 -4.22 4.41 -18.76
N ASP A 131 -2.97 4.53 -19.20
CA ASP A 131 -2.05 3.39 -19.34
C ASP A 131 -1.63 2.83 -17.98
N GLN A 132 -1.44 3.71 -16.98
CA GLN A 132 -1.17 3.29 -15.60
C GLN A 132 -2.38 2.57 -14.98
N MET A 133 -3.61 3.03 -15.23
CA MET A 133 -4.83 2.34 -14.78
C MET A 133 -5.01 0.98 -15.48
N ALA A 134 -4.73 0.90 -16.78
CA ALA A 134 -4.77 -0.34 -17.54
C ALA A 134 -3.71 -1.34 -17.04
N TRP A 135 -2.49 -0.87 -16.77
CA TRP A 135 -1.43 -1.66 -16.14
C TRP A 135 -1.87 -2.19 -14.78
N LEU A 136 -2.37 -1.31 -13.89
CA LEU A 136 -2.76 -1.66 -12.53
C LEU A 136 -3.90 -2.69 -12.48
N SER A 137 -4.86 -2.58 -13.39
CA SER A 137 -5.98 -3.53 -13.52
C SER A 137 -5.60 -4.85 -14.18
N GLY A 138 -4.47 -4.90 -14.88
CA GLY A 138 -3.91 -6.12 -15.47
C GLY A 138 -3.06 -6.96 -14.51
N LEU A 139 -2.70 -6.40 -13.34
CA LEU A 139 -1.87 -7.10 -12.35
C LEU A 139 -2.63 -8.23 -11.67
N VAL A 140 -1.91 -9.32 -11.37
CA VAL A 140 -2.47 -10.41 -10.56
C VAL A 140 -2.37 -10.11 -9.07
N GLU A 141 -3.18 -10.79 -8.26
CA GLU A 141 -3.29 -10.54 -6.81
C GLU A 141 -1.94 -10.62 -6.07
N THR A 142 -1.04 -11.52 -6.49
CA THR A 142 0.30 -11.63 -5.91
C THR A 142 1.17 -10.41 -6.18
N GLU A 143 0.99 -9.74 -7.32
CA GLU A 143 1.71 -8.52 -7.70
C GLU A 143 1.13 -7.32 -6.94
N LEU A 144 -0.20 -7.23 -6.85
CA LEU A 144 -0.89 -6.24 -6.03
C LEU A 144 -0.47 -6.35 -4.55
N THR A 145 -0.37 -7.57 -4.02
CA THR A 145 0.13 -7.80 -2.65
C THR A 145 1.56 -7.26 -2.47
N ARG A 146 2.43 -7.40 -3.47
CA ARG A 146 3.80 -6.84 -3.41
C ARG A 146 3.76 -5.31 -3.40
N LEU A 147 2.93 -4.68 -4.23
CA LEU A 147 2.73 -3.22 -4.23
C LEU A 147 2.17 -2.72 -2.89
N ALA A 148 1.21 -3.44 -2.30
CA ALA A 148 0.67 -3.13 -0.98
C ALA A 148 1.75 -3.18 0.10
N VAL A 149 2.64 -4.19 0.09
CA VAL A 149 3.74 -4.31 1.05
C VAL A 149 4.84 -3.26 0.83
N ALA A 150 5.07 -2.84 -0.42
CA ALA A 150 6.12 -1.89 -0.78
C ALA A 150 5.92 -0.49 -0.15
N GLY A 151 4.65 -0.09 0.01
CA GLY A 151 4.27 1.25 0.45
C GLY A 151 4.22 2.27 -0.70
N PRO A 152 3.68 3.47 -0.43
CA PRO A 152 3.37 4.46 -1.46
C PRO A 152 4.61 5.04 -2.15
N GLU A 153 5.71 5.27 -1.43
CA GLU A 153 6.96 5.82 -2.00
C GLU A 153 7.65 4.84 -2.96
N ALA A 154 7.55 3.54 -2.68
CA ALA A 154 8.06 2.51 -3.59
C ALA A 154 7.16 2.37 -4.82
N CYS A 155 5.84 2.52 -4.68
CA CYS A 155 4.93 2.56 -5.82
C CYS A 155 5.21 3.77 -6.72
N GLU A 156 5.44 4.95 -6.14
CA GLU A 156 5.79 6.19 -6.87
C GLU A 156 7.04 6.01 -7.71
N ARG A 157 8.13 5.53 -7.10
CA ARG A 157 9.39 5.26 -7.82
C ARG A 157 9.22 4.20 -8.90
N HIS A 158 8.35 3.22 -8.69
CA HIS A 158 8.10 2.18 -9.69
C HIS A 158 7.35 2.73 -10.90
N LEU A 159 6.37 3.62 -10.67
CA LEU A 159 5.69 4.38 -11.73
C LEU A 159 6.67 5.27 -12.51
N ALA A 160 7.65 5.88 -11.83
CA ALA A 160 8.70 6.67 -12.46
C ALA A 160 9.71 5.82 -13.25
N GLY A 161 9.60 4.49 -13.25
CA GLY A 161 10.55 3.59 -13.91
C GLY A 161 11.87 3.39 -13.14
N ASP A 162 11.97 3.87 -11.91
CA ASP A 162 13.15 3.67 -11.08
C ASP A 162 13.28 2.22 -10.60
N ARG A 163 14.53 1.82 -10.31
CA ARG A 163 14.81 0.51 -9.72
C ARG A 163 14.41 0.48 -8.25
N THR A 164 13.18 0.07 -7.98
CA THR A 164 12.61 0.00 -6.62
C THR A 164 12.89 -1.30 -5.87
N GLY A 165 13.39 -2.32 -6.58
CA GLY A 165 13.56 -3.66 -6.01
C GLY A 165 12.26 -4.47 -5.94
N LEU A 166 11.17 -3.97 -6.52
CA LEU A 166 9.91 -4.71 -6.69
C LEU A 166 10.10 -5.82 -7.73
N THR A 167 10.60 -6.97 -7.27
CA THR A 167 10.83 -8.12 -8.14
C THR A 167 9.50 -8.77 -8.54
N GLY A 168 9.39 -9.12 -9.82
CA GLY A 168 8.24 -9.80 -10.40
C GLY A 168 6.93 -9.02 -10.37
N VAL A 169 6.99 -7.69 -10.35
CA VAL A 169 5.90 -6.81 -10.80
C VAL A 169 6.31 -6.31 -12.19
N PRO A 170 5.47 -6.44 -13.23
CA PRO A 170 5.81 -5.98 -14.57
C PRO A 170 6.01 -4.46 -14.57
N ALA A 171 6.98 -4.00 -15.36
CA ALA A 171 7.21 -2.57 -15.51
C ALA A 171 5.97 -1.88 -16.10
N VAL A 172 5.71 -0.67 -15.63
CA VAL A 172 4.67 0.20 -16.17
C VAL A 172 5.07 0.54 -17.61
N PRO A 173 4.17 0.43 -18.59
CA PRO A 173 4.45 0.92 -19.93
C PRO A 173 4.94 2.36 -19.81
N ALA A 174 6.14 2.63 -20.31
CA ALA A 174 6.55 4.03 -20.42
C ALA A 174 5.49 4.70 -21.29
N GLU A 175 4.91 5.79 -20.79
CA GLU A 175 4.22 6.69 -21.69
C GLU A 175 5.27 7.06 -22.72
N GLU A 176 5.14 6.51 -23.93
CA GLU A 176 5.91 7.03 -25.05
C GLU A 176 5.60 8.51 -25.02
N PRO A 177 6.63 9.39 -24.91
CA PRO A 177 6.42 10.81 -24.79
C PRO A 177 5.56 11.18 -25.98
N GLY A 178 4.26 11.35 -25.71
CA GLY A 178 3.25 11.24 -26.74
C GLY A 178 3.69 12.24 -27.77
N GLU A 179 4.03 11.78 -28.98
CA GLU A 179 4.55 12.62 -30.06
C GLU A 179 3.69 13.87 -30.03
N GLU A 180 4.28 14.94 -29.51
CA GLU A 180 3.53 16.10 -29.02
C GLU A 180 2.77 16.57 -30.22
N PRO A 181 1.44 16.33 -30.30
CA PRO A 181 0.74 15.98 -31.53
C PRO A 181 1.18 16.98 -32.55
N GLU A 182 2.11 16.56 -33.43
CA GLU A 182 2.96 17.48 -34.17
C GLU A 182 1.96 18.40 -34.82
N VAL A 183 1.85 19.64 -34.30
CA VAL A 183 0.66 20.43 -34.56
C VAL A 183 0.73 20.60 -36.05
N GLN A 184 -0.14 19.88 -36.77
CA GLN A 184 -0.22 19.98 -38.21
C GLN A 184 -0.83 21.36 -38.41
N GLU A 185 0.03 22.37 -38.30
CA GLU A 185 -0.26 23.79 -38.41
C GLU A 185 -0.82 24.11 -39.80
N ASP A 186 -0.74 23.14 -40.70
CA ASP A 186 -1.21 23.21 -42.06
C ASP A 186 -2.59 22.59 -42.32
N THR A 187 -3.38 22.33 -41.27
CA THR A 187 -4.81 22.12 -41.48
C THR A 187 -5.44 23.36 -42.15
N PRO A 188 -6.32 23.19 -43.17
CA PRO A 188 -6.96 24.31 -43.86
C PRO A 188 -7.70 25.27 -42.91
N LEU A 189 -8.20 24.75 -41.78
CA LEU A 189 -8.86 25.52 -40.74
C LEU A 189 -7.88 26.41 -39.97
N ALA A 190 -6.71 25.89 -39.56
CA ALA A 190 -5.66 26.67 -38.92
C ALA A 190 -5.19 27.82 -39.83
N ARG A 191 -5.00 27.53 -41.13
CA ARG A 191 -4.69 28.55 -42.15
C ARG A 191 -5.76 29.65 -42.20
N ARG A 192 -7.05 29.27 -42.16
CA ARG A 192 -8.17 30.23 -42.20
C ARG A 192 -8.28 31.10 -40.95
N ILE A 193 -8.03 30.53 -39.77
CA ILE A 193 -7.99 31.26 -38.50
C ILE A 193 -6.85 32.27 -38.51
N ARG A 194 -5.65 31.85 -38.95
CA ARG A 194 -4.46 32.71 -39.08
C ARG A 194 -4.73 33.88 -40.03
N GLN A 195 -5.35 33.62 -41.18
CA GLN A 195 -5.75 34.64 -42.15
C GLN A 195 -6.79 35.64 -41.59
N GLN A 196 -7.75 35.18 -40.79
CA GLN A 196 -8.71 36.06 -40.12
C GLN A 196 -8.05 36.95 -39.07
N LEU A 197 -7.07 36.43 -38.34
CA LEU A 197 -6.32 37.21 -37.35
C LEU A 197 -5.48 38.29 -38.03
N GLU A 198 -4.83 38.00 -39.16
CA GLU A 198 -4.10 39.00 -39.95
C GLU A 198 -5.01 40.09 -40.51
N GLN A 199 -6.20 39.74 -41.00
CA GLN A 199 -7.18 40.72 -41.47
C GLN A 199 -7.73 41.60 -40.33
N ARG A 200 -7.87 41.04 -39.13
CA ARG A 200 -8.29 41.79 -37.93
C ARG A 200 -7.20 42.71 -37.39
N GLN A 201 -5.94 42.30 -37.48
CA GLN A 201 -4.78 43.07 -37.05
C GLN A 201 -4.31 44.06 -38.13
N GLY A 202 -5.26 44.69 -38.84
CA GLY A 202 -4.99 45.65 -39.91
C GLY A 202 -3.84 46.62 -39.57
N PRO A 203 -3.13 47.13 -40.60
CA PRO A 203 -1.84 47.79 -40.47
C PRO A 203 -1.83 48.74 -39.27
N ARG A 204 -0.97 48.44 -38.29
CA ARG A 204 -0.79 49.32 -37.14
C ARG A 204 -0.50 50.72 -37.69
N PRO A 205 -1.31 51.73 -37.33
CA PRO A 205 -1.20 53.03 -37.96
C PRO A 205 0.19 53.60 -37.63
N SER A 206 0.97 53.86 -38.69
CA SER A 206 2.33 54.37 -38.61
C SER A 206 2.30 55.87 -38.33
N TRP A 207 2.05 56.25 -37.09
CA TRP A 207 2.34 57.60 -36.63
C TRP A 207 3.13 57.48 -35.32
N ALA A 208 4.45 57.36 -35.47
CA ALA A 208 5.44 57.62 -34.44
C ALA A 208 6.60 58.35 -35.11
#